data_AF-A0A6J6VWX9-F1
#
_entry.id   AF-A0A6J6VWX9-F1
#
_cell.length_a   1.000
_cell.length_b   1.000
_cell.length_c   1.000
_cell.angle_alpha   90.00
_cell.angle_beta   90.00
_cell.angle_gamma   90.00
#
_symmetry.space_group_name_H-M   'P 1'
#
loop_
_entity.id
_entity.type
_entity.pdbx_description
1 polymer ?
#
loop_
_entity_poly.entity_id
_entity_poly.type
_entity_poly.pdbx_seq_one_letter_code
_entity_poly.pdbx_strand_id
1 'polypeptide(L)'
;MHLRRWQATLAGAVLLGWQVAGIPSDWGVPGPLDTVGSLVLWPLRIHTVDLAGPALLLVLAALALLGLERLSIDALSRRSALVSQLRFAVTMRDLRTVVLLRRQLSNEQHRVRPWFRTPRLVRKPVTRRGVQSIARFPLSRVIRMVMLAVVTAAAQVAAFRGTTPMVVVSGLAAFVLGLECVEPFAQEIDRPERCDALPQERGWLLVRHLPVPAAVAALFGLIGVAGIVAFHRTSMSWQLGLLLVLPVVWAGAAGAVLNVMSGLPEPTVAGAVNDMLPPEVAGMREVFRTVKPLAVAISGSLPVLAARSAVRHGHQPIPPALQAAVAVGLVIAAVAWWARKRDGIKSKAGALWAAGDTEFRTRHSRAGGSR
;
A
#
# COMPACT_ATOMS: atom_id res chain seq x y z
N MET A 1 22.32 10.13 -27.78
CA MET A 1 22.78 10.08 -26.37
C MET A 1 21.71 9.39 -25.54
N HIS A 2 22.05 8.33 -24.80
CA HIS A 2 21.11 7.69 -23.87
C HIS A 2 20.90 8.60 -22.65
N LEU A 3 19.79 9.34 -22.59
CA LEU A 3 19.37 9.88 -21.29
C LEU A 3 18.89 8.70 -20.44
N ARG A 4 19.71 8.31 -19.46
CA ARG A 4 19.31 7.31 -18.46
C ARG A 4 18.07 7.85 -17.76
N ARG A 5 17.06 7.02 -17.48
CA ARG A 5 15.81 7.43 -16.80
C ARG A 5 16.04 8.32 -15.58
N TRP A 6 17.14 8.09 -14.86
CA TRP A 6 17.54 8.91 -13.72
C TRP A 6 17.83 10.38 -14.08
N GLN A 7 18.43 10.67 -15.24
CA GLN A 7 18.69 12.02 -15.73
C GLN A 7 17.39 12.76 -16.06
N ALA A 8 16.41 12.09 -16.65
CA ALA A 8 15.08 12.67 -16.89
C ALA A 8 14.33 12.95 -15.59
N THR A 9 14.40 12.03 -14.61
CA THR A 9 13.82 12.27 -13.28
C THR A 9 14.53 13.35 -12.50
N LEU A 10 15.85 13.48 -12.64
CA LEU A 10 16.63 14.51 -11.97
C LEU A 10 16.34 15.88 -12.58
N ALA A 11 16.23 15.98 -13.91
CA ALA A 11 15.76 17.19 -14.58
C ALA A 11 14.35 17.59 -14.14
N GLY A 12 13.41 16.63 -14.08
CA GLY A 12 12.06 16.89 -13.55
C GLY A 12 12.04 17.30 -12.08
N ALA A 13 12.87 16.68 -11.24
CA ALA A 13 12.98 17.03 -9.83
C ALA A 13 13.62 18.42 -9.62
N VAL A 14 14.60 18.79 -10.45
CA VAL A 14 15.20 20.13 -10.45
C VAL A 14 14.18 21.18 -10.87
N LEU A 15 13.38 20.92 -11.92
CA LEU A 15 12.33 21.84 -12.36
C LEU A 15 11.22 22.00 -11.32
N LEU A 16 10.80 20.91 -10.68
CA LEU A 16 9.84 20.97 -9.57
C LEU A 16 10.42 21.67 -8.34
N GLY A 17 11.68 21.40 -8.01
CA GLY A 17 12.39 22.06 -6.92
C GLY A 17 12.53 23.56 -7.15
N TRP A 18 12.82 23.97 -8.39
CA TRP A 18 12.83 25.37 -8.81
C TRP A 18 11.44 25.99 -8.66
N GLN A 19 10.38 25.35 -9.16
CA GLN A 19 9.02 25.88 -9.02
C GLN A 19 8.58 26.02 -7.56
N VAL A 20 8.97 25.09 -6.69
CA VAL A 20 8.69 25.17 -5.25
C VAL A 20 9.50 26.28 -4.57
N ALA A 21 10.73 26.52 -5.01
CA ALA A 21 11.57 27.59 -4.50
C ALA A 21 11.07 29.00 -4.90
N GLY A 22 10.24 29.12 -5.94
CA GLY A 22 9.59 30.38 -6.35
C GLY A 22 8.30 30.72 -5.58
N ILE A 23 7.80 29.82 -4.71
CA ILE A 23 6.56 30.06 -3.95
C ILE A 23 6.69 31.15 -2.86
N PRO A 24 7.81 31.25 -2.10
CA PRO A 24 8.00 32.33 -1.14
C PRO A 24 8.31 33.66 -1.84
N SER A 25 7.47 34.68 -1.64
CA SER A 25 7.63 36.02 -2.23
C SER A 25 8.92 36.73 -1.85
N ASP A 26 9.55 36.34 -0.75
CA ASP A 26 10.69 37.05 -0.14
C ASP A 26 12.01 36.80 -0.88
N TRP A 27 12.08 35.76 -1.71
CA TRP A 27 13.33 35.33 -2.35
C TRP A 27 13.53 35.91 -3.75
N GLY A 28 12.50 36.51 -4.35
CA GLY A 28 12.61 37.21 -5.64
C GLY A 28 13.05 36.35 -6.82
N VAL A 29 13.06 35.02 -6.69
CA VAL A 29 13.42 34.09 -7.77
C VAL A 29 12.13 33.66 -8.49
N PRO A 30 11.89 34.10 -9.74
CA PRO A 30 10.71 33.69 -10.49
C PRO A 30 10.77 32.20 -10.82
N GLY A 31 9.68 31.49 -10.54
CA GLY A 31 9.50 30.10 -10.93
C GLY A 31 9.28 29.95 -12.45
N PRO A 32 9.65 28.81 -13.05
CA PRO A 32 9.52 28.56 -14.49
C PRO A 32 8.07 28.61 -15.01
N LEU A 33 7.06 28.39 -14.15
CA LEU A 33 5.64 28.55 -14.51
C LEU A 33 5.12 29.97 -14.25
N ASP A 34 5.83 30.79 -13.46
CA ASP A 34 5.41 32.15 -13.12
C ASP A 34 5.58 33.07 -14.34
N THR A 35 6.59 32.81 -15.18
CA THR A 35 6.79 33.45 -16.49
C THR A 35 5.71 33.07 -17.51
N VAL A 36 5.05 31.92 -17.36
CA VAL A 36 3.91 31.53 -18.23
C VAL A 36 2.64 32.28 -17.81
N GLY A 37 2.48 32.55 -16.51
CA GLY A 37 1.42 33.42 -15.98
C GLY A 37 1.60 34.90 -16.36
N SER A 38 2.83 35.42 -16.35
CA SER A 38 3.11 36.81 -16.81
C SER A 38 2.87 36.99 -18.30
N LEU A 39 3.12 35.96 -19.12
CA LEU A 39 2.87 35.94 -20.56
C LEU A 39 1.39 36.18 -20.93
N VAL A 40 0.46 35.76 -20.09
CA VAL A 40 -0.98 36.02 -20.27
C VAL A 40 -1.31 37.51 -20.07
N LEU A 41 -0.51 38.21 -19.27
CA LEU A 41 -0.62 39.65 -18.98
C LEU A 41 0.31 40.52 -19.85
N TRP A 42 1.06 39.91 -20.77
CA TRP A 42 2.02 40.57 -21.64
C TRP A 42 1.46 41.76 -22.45
N PRO A 43 0.18 41.77 -22.91
CA PRO A 43 -0.38 42.94 -23.59
C PRO A 43 -0.35 44.23 -22.75
N LEU A 44 -0.26 44.12 -21.41
CA LEU A 44 -0.23 45.27 -20.49
C LEU A 44 1.18 45.62 -19.98
N ARG A 45 2.16 44.71 -20.06
CA ARG A 45 3.54 44.94 -19.60
C ARG A 45 4.52 44.16 -20.47
N ILE A 46 5.38 44.86 -21.21
CA ILE A 46 6.38 44.23 -22.09
C ILE A 46 7.66 44.00 -21.29
N HIS A 47 7.94 42.76 -20.90
CA HIS A 47 9.21 42.35 -20.28
C HIS A 47 9.85 41.24 -21.11
N THR A 48 11.12 41.39 -21.47
CA THR A 48 11.86 40.44 -22.33
C THR A 48 12.11 39.07 -21.68
N VAL A 49 12.07 39.01 -20.35
CA VAL A 49 12.25 37.80 -19.55
C VAL A 49 11.10 36.80 -19.73
N ASP A 50 9.93 37.26 -20.14
CA ASP A 50 8.75 36.40 -20.30
C ASP A 50 8.92 35.38 -21.44
N LEU A 51 9.72 35.67 -22.47
CA LEU A 51 10.01 34.73 -23.58
C LEU A 51 10.82 33.49 -23.15
N ALA A 52 11.50 33.53 -22.01
CA ALA A 52 12.34 32.42 -21.56
C ALA A 52 11.54 31.15 -21.25
N GLY A 53 10.33 31.30 -20.70
CA GLY A 53 9.42 30.19 -20.40
C GLY A 53 8.99 29.39 -21.65
N PRO A 54 8.37 30.01 -22.67
CA PRO A 54 7.96 29.30 -23.89
C PRO A 54 9.16 28.80 -24.71
N ALA A 55 10.30 29.52 -24.72
CA ALA A 55 11.51 29.03 -25.38
C ALA A 55 12.05 27.75 -24.72
N LEU A 56 12.10 27.69 -23.38
CA LEU A 56 12.48 26.49 -22.63
C LEU A 56 11.49 25.34 -22.89
N LEU A 57 10.20 25.64 -22.95
CA LEU A 57 9.15 24.65 -23.23
C LEU A 57 9.29 24.05 -24.65
N LEU A 58 9.58 24.89 -25.65
CA LEU A 58 9.85 24.46 -27.02
C LEU A 58 11.12 23.63 -27.13
N VAL A 59 12.20 24.00 -26.43
CA VAL A 59 13.44 23.22 -26.39
C VAL A 59 13.21 21.86 -25.74
N LEU A 60 12.48 21.80 -24.62
CA LEU A 60 12.12 20.53 -23.96
C LEU A 60 11.21 19.66 -24.84
N ALA A 61 10.25 20.26 -25.56
CA ALA A 61 9.39 19.55 -26.50
C ALA A 61 10.18 19.00 -27.70
N ALA A 62 11.09 19.77 -28.27
CA ALA A 62 11.97 19.34 -29.36
C ALA A 62 12.91 18.20 -28.91
N LEU A 63 13.51 18.32 -27.71
CA LEU A 63 14.35 17.27 -27.12
C LEU A 63 13.55 15.99 -26.83
N ALA A 64 12.28 16.11 -26.42
CA ALA A 64 11.39 14.97 -26.23
C ALA A 64 11.08 14.28 -27.56
N LEU A 65 10.70 15.03 -28.59
CA LEU A 65 10.38 14.51 -29.93
C LEU A 65 11.60 13.84 -30.59
N LEU A 66 12.78 14.45 -30.49
CA LEU A 66 14.03 13.85 -30.98
C LEU A 66 14.47 12.61 -30.18
N GLY A 67 13.92 12.41 -28.99
CA GLY A 67 14.12 11.20 -28.17
C GLY A 67 13.19 10.04 -28.50
N LEU A 68 12.09 10.27 -29.25
CA LEU A 68 11.05 9.25 -29.51
C LEU A 68 11.47 8.18 -30.53
N GLU A 69 12.39 8.48 -31.46
CA GLU A 69 12.84 7.56 -32.53
C GLU A 69 13.53 6.28 -32.03
N ARG A 70 13.78 6.13 -30.72
CA ARG A 70 14.58 5.03 -30.16
C ARG A 70 13.85 4.23 -29.08
N LEU A 71 12.53 4.29 -29.04
CA LEU A 71 11.70 3.39 -28.22
C LEU A 71 11.56 2.05 -28.97
N SER A 72 12.14 0.98 -28.44
CA SER A 72 12.02 -0.33 -29.10
C SER A 72 10.55 -0.76 -29.17
N ILE A 73 10.09 -1.01 -30.38
CA ILE A 73 8.73 -1.48 -30.68
C ILE A 73 8.45 -2.79 -29.91
N ASP A 74 9.47 -3.63 -29.72
CA ASP A 74 9.39 -4.87 -28.94
C ASP A 74 9.21 -4.70 -27.43
N ALA A 75 9.70 -3.59 -26.85
CA ALA A 75 9.45 -3.30 -25.44
C ALA A 75 8.04 -2.74 -25.25
N LEU A 76 7.55 -1.96 -26.22
CA LEU A 76 6.20 -1.41 -26.23
C LEU A 76 5.15 -2.50 -26.52
N SER A 77 5.42 -3.44 -27.43
CA SER A 77 4.52 -4.56 -27.75
C SER A 77 4.39 -5.55 -26.58
N ARG A 78 5.50 -5.87 -25.90
CA ARG A 78 5.44 -6.65 -24.64
C ARG A 78 4.66 -5.93 -23.56
N ARG A 79 4.79 -4.60 -23.47
CA ARG A 79 4.00 -3.78 -22.54
C ARG A 79 2.51 -3.77 -22.88
N SER A 80 2.15 -3.58 -24.14
CA SER A 80 0.75 -3.55 -24.57
C SER A 80 0.07 -4.91 -24.38
N ALA A 81 0.77 -6.02 -24.65
CA ALA A 81 0.29 -7.37 -24.37
C ALA A 81 0.01 -7.58 -22.87
N LEU A 82 0.93 -7.17 -21.99
CA LEU A 82 0.73 -7.25 -20.54
C LEU A 82 -0.42 -6.33 -20.07
N VAL A 83 -0.62 -5.15 -20.67
CA VAL A 83 -1.76 -4.26 -20.35
C VAL A 83 -3.08 -4.89 -20.77
N SER A 84 -3.12 -5.55 -21.93
CA SER A 84 -4.30 -6.29 -22.40
C SER A 84 -4.64 -7.44 -21.45
N GLN A 85 -3.65 -8.26 -21.07
CA GLN A 85 -3.82 -9.32 -20.08
C GLN A 85 -4.25 -8.79 -18.71
N LEU A 86 -3.74 -7.62 -18.32
CA LEU A 86 -4.15 -6.97 -17.08
C LEU A 86 -5.61 -6.51 -17.14
N ARG A 87 -6.04 -5.89 -18.25
CA ARG A 87 -7.45 -5.49 -18.44
C ARG A 87 -8.38 -6.72 -18.42
N PHE A 88 -7.97 -7.81 -19.05
CA PHE A 88 -8.69 -9.08 -19.03
C PHE A 88 -8.74 -9.70 -17.63
N ALA A 89 -7.62 -9.72 -16.90
CA ALA A 89 -7.57 -10.24 -15.54
C ALA A 89 -8.39 -9.37 -14.56
N VAL A 90 -8.42 -8.04 -14.76
CA VAL A 90 -9.29 -7.12 -14.01
C VAL A 90 -10.76 -7.44 -14.28
N THR A 91 -11.16 -7.69 -15.54
CA THR A 91 -12.54 -8.07 -15.87
C THR A 91 -12.94 -9.42 -15.27
N MET A 92 -11.99 -10.37 -15.20
CA MET A 92 -12.19 -11.68 -14.58
C MET A 92 -12.07 -11.67 -13.04
N ARG A 93 -11.85 -10.50 -12.43
CA ARG A 93 -11.57 -10.33 -10.98
C ARG A 93 -10.40 -11.21 -10.48
N ASP A 94 -9.51 -11.61 -11.38
CA ASP A 94 -8.31 -12.36 -11.03
C ASP A 94 -7.23 -11.41 -10.53
N LEU A 95 -7.44 -10.92 -9.31
CA LEU A 95 -6.59 -9.94 -8.64
C LEU A 95 -5.14 -10.43 -8.51
N ARG A 96 -4.92 -11.74 -8.42
CA ARG A 96 -3.58 -12.32 -8.34
C ARG A 96 -2.82 -12.11 -9.65
N THR A 97 -3.47 -12.44 -10.76
CA THR A 97 -2.91 -12.26 -12.10
C THR A 97 -2.73 -10.78 -12.44
N VAL A 98 -3.67 -9.91 -12.05
CA VAL A 98 -3.53 -8.44 -12.19
C VAL A 98 -2.30 -7.92 -11.46
N VAL A 99 -2.08 -8.32 -10.21
CA VAL A 99 -0.94 -7.86 -9.40
C VAL A 99 0.38 -8.35 -9.99
N LEU A 100 0.43 -9.61 -10.44
CA LEU A 100 1.61 -10.20 -11.07
C LEU A 100 1.95 -9.50 -12.40
N LEU A 101 0.96 -9.32 -13.27
CA LEU A 101 1.12 -8.65 -14.56
C LEU A 101 1.50 -7.17 -14.39
N ARG A 102 0.93 -6.47 -13.41
CA ARG A 102 1.32 -5.08 -13.08
C ARG A 102 2.78 -4.99 -12.67
N ARG A 103 3.24 -5.96 -11.86
CA ARG A 103 4.63 -6.02 -11.40
C ARG A 103 5.60 -6.28 -12.56
N GLN A 104 5.23 -7.15 -13.49
CA GLN A 104 5.96 -7.39 -14.73
C GLN A 104 6.00 -6.14 -15.62
N LEU A 105 4.86 -5.44 -15.78
CA LEU A 105 4.73 -4.16 -16.50
C LEU A 105 5.64 -3.04 -15.95
N SER A 106 5.83 -3.05 -14.62
CA SER A 106 6.69 -2.11 -13.89
C SER A 106 8.18 -2.43 -14.02
N ASN A 107 8.55 -3.62 -14.54
CA ASN A 107 9.90 -4.18 -14.48
C ASN A 107 10.49 -4.12 -13.06
N GLU A 108 9.67 -4.33 -12.03
CA GLU A 108 10.09 -4.32 -10.63
C GLU A 108 10.78 -5.64 -10.28
N GLN A 109 11.99 -5.83 -10.81
CA GLN A 109 12.87 -6.92 -10.43
C GLN A 109 13.64 -6.55 -9.16
N HIS A 110 13.77 -7.52 -8.25
CA HIS A 110 14.65 -7.37 -7.10
C HIS A 110 16.08 -7.14 -7.57
N ARG A 111 16.82 -6.31 -6.84
CA ARG A 111 18.23 -6.07 -7.14
C ARG A 111 19.02 -7.36 -6.94
N VAL A 112 19.89 -7.66 -7.91
CA VAL A 112 20.84 -8.79 -7.83
C VAL A 112 21.81 -8.60 -6.66
N ARG A 113 22.29 -7.35 -6.47
CA ARG A 113 23.14 -6.97 -5.34
C ARG A 113 22.32 -6.23 -4.26
N PRO A 114 22.35 -6.68 -3.00
CA PRO A 114 21.64 -6.00 -1.91
C PRO A 114 22.29 -4.65 -1.59
N TRP A 115 21.49 -3.70 -1.11
CA TRP A 115 21.94 -2.39 -0.61
C TRP A 115 22.87 -2.53 0.60
N PHE A 116 22.53 -3.44 1.51
CA PHE A 116 23.27 -3.69 2.73
C PHE A 116 23.34 -5.18 3.03
N ARG A 117 24.40 -5.60 3.72
CA ARG A 117 24.54 -6.98 4.20
C ARG A 117 23.62 -7.17 5.41
N THR A 118 22.99 -8.35 5.51
CA THR A 118 22.11 -8.65 6.64
C THR A 118 22.92 -8.62 7.95
N PRO A 119 22.53 -7.81 8.94
CA PRO A 119 23.28 -7.66 10.18
C PRO A 119 23.32 -8.99 10.95
N ARG A 120 24.47 -9.29 11.56
CA ARG A 120 24.70 -10.53 12.34
C ARG A 120 23.76 -10.66 13.55
N LEU A 121 23.19 -9.54 14.01
CA LEU A 121 22.22 -9.50 15.11
C LEU A 121 20.90 -10.22 14.77
N VAL A 122 20.53 -10.30 13.48
CA VAL A 122 19.31 -10.98 13.03
C VAL A 122 19.58 -12.49 12.90
N ARG A 123 19.50 -13.19 14.03
CA ARG A 123 19.79 -14.63 14.13
C ARG A 123 18.64 -15.52 13.68
N LYS A 124 17.39 -15.08 13.87
CA LYS A 124 16.20 -15.89 13.53
C LYS A 124 16.11 -16.04 11.99
N PRO A 125 16.05 -17.26 11.44
CA PRO A 125 16.14 -17.49 9.99
C PRO A 125 14.99 -16.83 9.23
N VAL A 126 13.77 -16.91 9.78
CA VAL A 126 12.54 -16.27 9.27
C VAL A 126 12.71 -14.76 9.12
N THR A 127 13.15 -14.09 10.20
CA THR A 127 13.38 -12.64 10.22
C THR A 127 14.53 -12.24 9.28
N ARG A 128 15.59 -13.06 9.23
CA ARG A 128 16.75 -12.85 8.35
C ARG A 128 16.34 -12.85 6.87
N ARG A 129 15.46 -13.77 6.46
CA ARG A 129 14.90 -13.81 5.09
C ARG A 129 14.11 -12.54 4.78
N GLY A 130 13.28 -12.07 5.71
CA GLY A 130 12.52 -10.83 5.55
C GLY A 130 13.44 -9.64 5.29
N VAL A 131 14.49 -9.48 6.11
CA VAL A 131 15.48 -8.40 5.96
C VAL A 131 16.25 -8.51 4.64
N GLN A 132 16.58 -9.73 4.20
CA GLN A 132 17.25 -9.95 2.90
C GLN A 132 16.38 -9.55 1.70
N SER A 133 15.07 -9.75 1.79
CA SER A 133 14.12 -9.34 0.75
C SER A 133 14.09 -7.80 0.63
N ILE A 134 13.98 -7.11 1.76
CA ILE A 134 14.00 -5.63 1.82
C ILE A 134 15.32 -5.05 1.34
N ALA A 135 16.44 -5.66 1.71
CA ALA A 135 17.77 -5.23 1.28
C ALA A 135 17.93 -5.24 -0.26
N ARG A 136 17.03 -5.90 -1.01
CA ARG A 136 17.05 -5.99 -2.47
C ARG A 136 15.97 -5.14 -3.14
N PHE A 137 15.26 -4.29 -2.42
CA PHE A 137 14.24 -3.41 -3.02
C PHE A 137 14.86 -2.47 -4.06
N PRO A 138 14.24 -2.30 -5.23
CA PRO A 138 14.67 -1.30 -6.20
C PRO A 138 14.40 0.12 -5.67
N LEU A 139 15.21 1.09 -6.11
CA LEU A 139 15.09 2.48 -5.65
C LEU A 139 13.70 3.08 -5.95
N SER A 140 13.11 2.72 -7.10
CA SER A 140 11.76 3.13 -7.48
C SER A 140 10.71 2.74 -6.43
N ARG A 141 10.84 1.56 -5.82
CA ARG A 141 9.95 1.09 -4.75
C ARG A 141 10.13 1.92 -3.49
N VAL A 142 11.39 2.19 -3.10
CA VAL A 142 11.68 3.03 -1.93
C VAL A 142 11.12 4.44 -2.11
N ILE A 143 11.30 5.07 -3.27
CA ILE A 143 10.74 6.39 -3.58
C ILE A 143 9.20 6.35 -3.47
N ARG A 144 8.54 5.33 -4.03
CA ARG A 144 7.09 5.16 -3.91
C ARG A 144 6.64 5.04 -2.46
N MET A 145 7.36 4.27 -1.63
CA MET A 145 7.05 4.14 -0.21
C MET A 145 7.20 5.46 0.55
N VAL A 146 8.25 6.25 0.26
CA VAL A 146 8.41 7.60 0.81
C VAL A 146 7.24 8.49 0.39
N MET A 147 6.88 8.51 -0.89
CA MET A 147 5.76 9.30 -1.41
C MET A 147 4.44 8.91 -0.74
N LEU A 148 4.17 7.61 -0.58
CA LEU A 148 2.97 7.13 0.11
C LEU A 148 2.96 7.55 1.58
N ALA A 149 4.09 7.48 2.28
CA ALA A 149 4.20 7.95 3.67
C ALA A 149 3.93 9.46 3.79
N VAL A 150 4.45 10.26 2.85
CA VAL A 150 4.20 11.72 2.79
C VAL A 150 2.72 12.01 2.49
N VAL A 151 2.10 11.28 1.56
CA VAL A 151 0.67 11.43 1.24
C VAL A 151 -0.20 11.06 2.45
N THR A 152 0.11 9.95 3.14
CA THR A 152 -0.57 9.57 4.37
C THR A 152 -0.46 10.67 5.43
N ALA A 153 0.73 11.23 5.63
CA ALA A 153 0.96 12.34 6.56
C ALA A 153 0.18 13.61 6.18
N ALA A 154 0.21 14.01 4.91
CA ALA A 154 -0.52 15.18 4.41
C ALA A 154 -2.04 15.00 4.59
N ALA A 155 -2.57 13.81 4.29
CA ALA A 155 -3.97 13.47 4.49
C ALA A 155 -4.37 13.48 5.97
N GLN A 156 -3.50 13.02 6.88
CA GLN A 156 -3.70 13.14 8.32
C GLN A 156 -3.77 14.60 8.80
N VAL A 157 -2.87 15.45 8.31
CA VAL A 157 -2.90 16.89 8.60
C VAL A 157 -4.18 17.55 8.08
N ALA A 158 -4.59 17.23 6.85
CA ALA A 158 -5.84 17.73 6.27
C ALA A 158 -7.07 17.26 7.08
N ALA A 159 -7.11 15.97 7.47
CA ALA A 159 -8.16 15.44 8.33
C ALA A 159 -8.24 16.17 9.67
N PHE A 160 -7.10 16.47 10.30
CA PHE A 160 -7.03 17.25 11.52
C PHE A 160 -7.54 18.69 11.34
N ARG A 161 -7.22 19.34 10.21
CA ARG A 161 -7.68 20.71 9.89
C ARG A 161 -9.18 20.83 9.60
N GLY A 162 -9.86 19.73 9.26
CA GLY A 162 -11.32 19.71 9.14
C GLY A 162 -11.88 18.83 8.03
N THR A 163 -11.07 18.37 7.08
CA THR A 163 -11.54 17.54 5.97
C THR A 163 -11.65 16.07 6.37
N THR A 164 -12.74 15.69 7.05
CA THR A 164 -12.98 14.32 7.52
C THR A 164 -12.77 13.23 6.46
N PRO A 165 -13.16 13.41 5.17
CA PRO A 165 -12.92 12.40 4.13
C PRO A 165 -11.44 12.04 3.91
N MET A 166 -10.50 12.90 4.31
CA MET A 166 -9.06 12.63 4.18
C MET A 166 -8.58 11.48 5.08
N VAL A 167 -9.37 11.06 6.07
CA VAL A 167 -9.12 9.83 6.84
C VAL A 167 -9.14 8.60 5.93
N VAL A 168 -10.06 8.56 4.96
CA VAL A 168 -10.13 7.48 3.97
C VAL A 168 -8.89 7.50 3.08
N VAL A 169 -8.52 8.67 2.56
CA VAL A 169 -7.32 8.83 1.72
C VAL A 169 -6.05 8.40 2.48
N SER A 170 -5.91 8.82 3.74
CA SER A 170 -4.82 8.39 4.62
C SER A 170 -4.79 6.87 4.77
N GLY A 171 -5.93 6.26 5.10
CA GLY A 171 -6.05 4.82 5.27
C GLY A 171 -5.72 4.04 4.01
N LEU A 172 -6.19 4.48 2.86
CA LEU A 172 -5.89 3.88 1.56
C LEU A 172 -4.41 4.02 1.19
N ALA A 173 -3.81 5.19 1.39
CA ALA A 173 -2.38 5.39 1.15
C ALA A 173 -1.52 4.51 2.10
N ALA A 174 -1.91 4.41 3.37
CA ALA A 174 -1.27 3.54 4.36
C ALA A 174 -1.44 2.05 4.03
N PHE A 175 -2.59 1.66 3.48
CA PHE A 175 -2.83 0.30 2.96
C PHE A 175 -1.88 -0.03 1.81
N VAL A 176 -1.75 0.87 0.82
CA VAL A 176 -0.83 0.67 -0.31
C VAL A 176 0.62 0.61 0.17
N LEU A 177 1.02 1.48 1.12
CA LEU A 177 2.33 1.38 1.77
C LEU A 177 2.49 0.02 2.47
N GLY A 178 1.44 -0.45 3.14
CA GLY A 178 1.38 -1.78 3.76
C GLY A 178 1.62 -2.91 2.76
N LEU A 179 1.05 -2.84 1.55
CA LEU A 179 1.29 -3.85 0.49
C LEU A 179 2.76 -3.92 0.09
N GLU A 180 3.45 -2.77 0.01
CA GLU A 180 4.90 -2.72 -0.26
C GLU A 180 5.72 -3.31 0.88
N CYS A 181 5.34 -2.99 2.14
CA CYS A 181 6.01 -3.49 3.33
C CYS A 181 5.89 -5.01 3.46
N VAL A 182 4.72 -5.57 3.18
CA VAL A 182 4.35 -6.98 3.36
C VAL A 182 4.91 -7.89 2.25
N GLU A 183 5.61 -7.35 1.25
CA GLU A 183 6.26 -8.14 0.19
C GLU A 183 7.05 -9.37 0.69
N PRO A 184 7.93 -9.30 1.72
CA PRO A 184 8.67 -10.47 2.16
C PRO A 184 7.77 -11.57 2.74
N PHE A 185 6.62 -11.18 3.29
CA PHE A 185 5.59 -12.10 3.78
C PHE A 185 4.80 -12.72 2.61
N ALA A 186 4.45 -11.92 1.60
CA ALA A 186 3.79 -12.42 0.39
C ALA A 186 4.63 -13.47 -0.35
N GLN A 187 5.95 -13.30 -0.39
CA GLN A 187 6.88 -14.26 -1.02
C GLN A 187 6.85 -15.66 -0.40
N GLU A 188 6.60 -15.77 0.91
CA GLU A 188 6.50 -17.06 1.60
C GLU A 188 5.12 -17.69 1.36
N ILE A 189 4.08 -16.86 1.27
CA ILE A 189 2.72 -17.28 0.89
C ILE A 189 2.66 -17.85 -0.53
N ASP A 190 3.39 -17.25 -1.47
CA ASP A 190 3.43 -17.68 -2.87
C ASP A 190 4.19 -19.00 -3.08
N ARG A 191 4.86 -19.54 -2.05
CA ARG A 191 5.58 -20.82 -2.09
C ARG A 191 5.03 -21.80 -1.05
N PRO A 192 3.78 -22.29 -1.23
CA PRO A 192 3.09 -23.10 -0.23
C PRO A 192 3.83 -24.41 0.06
N GLU A 193 4.31 -25.12 -0.97
CA GLU A 193 5.04 -26.39 -0.83
C GLU A 193 6.25 -26.29 0.10
N ARG A 194 6.95 -25.15 0.08
CA ARG A 194 8.10 -24.92 0.94
C ARG A 194 7.71 -24.64 2.39
N CYS A 195 6.55 -24.02 2.61
CA CYS A 195 6.00 -23.82 3.94
C CYS A 195 5.50 -25.15 4.52
N ASP A 196 4.85 -25.97 3.70
CA ASP A 196 4.22 -27.22 4.12
C ASP A 196 5.26 -28.34 4.36
N ALA A 197 6.44 -28.26 3.73
CA ALA A 197 7.56 -29.17 4.00
C ALA A 197 8.25 -28.94 5.35
N LEU A 198 7.93 -27.85 6.07
CA LEU A 198 8.52 -27.58 7.39
C LEU A 198 7.69 -28.26 8.49
N PRO A 199 8.32 -28.82 9.54
CA PRO A 199 7.62 -29.49 10.66
C PRO A 199 7.02 -28.46 11.64
N GLN A 200 6.37 -27.42 11.12
CA GLN A 200 5.85 -26.27 11.86
C GLN A 200 4.48 -25.88 11.32
N GLU A 201 3.58 -25.46 12.20
CA GLU A 201 2.28 -24.93 11.77
C GLU A 201 2.46 -23.71 10.85
N ARG A 202 1.85 -23.76 9.66
CA ARG A 202 1.91 -22.68 8.66
C ARG A 202 1.54 -21.31 9.24
N GLY A 203 0.47 -21.24 10.03
CA GLY A 203 0.03 -20.00 10.68
C GLY A 203 1.05 -19.42 11.66
N TRP A 204 1.84 -20.28 12.32
CA TRP A 204 2.92 -19.83 13.21
C TRP A 204 4.09 -19.23 12.42
N LEU A 205 4.47 -19.86 11.30
CA LEU A 205 5.49 -19.36 10.38
C LEU A 205 5.11 -17.98 9.82
N LEU A 206 3.86 -17.82 9.35
CA LEU A 206 3.34 -16.57 8.80
C LEU A 206 3.42 -15.40 9.80
N VAL A 207 2.97 -15.60 11.04
CA VAL A 207 3.04 -14.56 12.07
C VAL A 207 4.48 -14.16 12.38
N ARG A 208 5.43 -15.10 12.32
CA ARG A 208 6.85 -14.84 12.59
C ARG A 208 7.53 -14.02 11.50
N HIS A 209 6.92 -13.90 10.33
CA HIS A 209 7.34 -12.97 9.27
C HIS A 209 6.83 -11.54 9.47
N LEU A 210 5.80 -11.29 10.29
CA LEU A 210 5.20 -9.96 10.51
C LEU A 210 6.08 -8.89 11.18
N PRO A 211 7.05 -9.21 12.07
CA PRO A 211 7.87 -8.18 12.71
C PRO A 211 8.67 -7.32 11.72
N VAL A 212 9.11 -7.93 10.62
CA VAL A 212 9.88 -7.25 9.58
C VAL A 212 9.06 -6.18 8.83
N PRO A 213 7.91 -6.49 8.21
CA PRO A 213 7.06 -5.48 7.57
C PRO A 213 6.53 -4.45 8.58
N ALA A 214 6.26 -4.84 9.84
CA ALA A 214 5.85 -3.90 10.88
C ALA A 214 6.95 -2.88 11.21
N ALA A 215 8.22 -3.31 11.30
CA ALA A 215 9.36 -2.44 11.53
C ALA A 215 9.62 -1.50 10.35
N VAL A 216 9.50 -2.00 9.12
CA VAL A 216 9.62 -1.18 7.90
C VAL A 216 8.50 -0.13 7.85
N ALA A 217 7.26 -0.54 8.09
CA ALA A 217 6.11 0.37 8.12
C ALA A 217 6.30 1.47 9.18
N ALA A 218 6.82 1.13 10.36
CA ALA A 218 7.16 2.10 11.40
C ALA A 218 8.26 3.08 10.95
N LEU A 219 9.33 2.59 10.31
CA LEU A 219 10.42 3.44 9.80
C LEU A 219 9.93 4.45 8.76
N PHE A 220 9.13 4.01 7.80
CA PHE A 220 8.51 4.93 6.82
C PHE A 220 7.47 5.84 7.48
N GLY A 221 6.78 5.36 8.51
CA GLY A 221 5.90 6.18 9.34
C GLY A 221 6.62 7.36 9.98
N LEU A 222 7.86 7.18 10.45
CA LEU A 222 8.67 8.29 11.01
C LEU A 222 8.96 9.37 9.96
N ILE A 223 9.14 9.00 8.69
CA ILE A 223 9.24 9.98 7.58
C ILE A 223 7.91 10.75 7.46
N GLY A 224 6.78 10.06 7.62
CA GLY A 224 5.47 10.69 7.71
C GLY A 224 5.36 11.68 8.87
N VAL A 225 5.89 11.35 10.06
CA VAL A 225 5.93 12.27 11.21
C VAL A 225 6.74 13.53 10.89
N ALA A 226 7.90 13.39 10.24
CA ALA A 226 8.67 14.54 9.77
C ALA A 226 7.84 15.39 8.78
N GLY A 227 7.06 14.75 7.91
CA GLY A 227 6.08 15.43 7.05
C GLY A 227 5.01 16.19 7.84
N ILE A 228 4.44 15.60 8.90
CA ILE A 228 3.45 16.27 9.76
C ILE A 228 4.04 17.52 10.39
N VAL A 229 5.26 17.44 10.94
CA VAL A 229 5.95 18.60 11.53
C VAL A 229 6.23 19.68 10.49
N ALA A 230 6.60 19.29 9.26
CA ALA A 230 6.81 20.22 8.17
C ALA A 230 5.51 20.93 7.72
N PHE A 231 4.41 20.20 7.61
CA PHE A 231 3.11 20.73 7.18
C PHE A 231 2.35 21.47 8.28
N HIS A 232 2.54 21.09 9.55
CA HIS A 232 1.84 21.65 10.70
C HIS A 232 2.87 21.99 11.79
N ARG A 233 3.33 23.24 11.76
CA ARG A 233 4.43 23.76 12.60
C ARG A 233 3.93 24.21 13.98
N THR A 234 3.37 23.29 14.77
CA THR A 234 2.97 23.57 16.16
C THR A 234 3.84 22.76 17.13
N SER A 235 4.08 23.28 18.33
CA SER A 235 4.88 22.62 19.37
C SER A 235 4.36 21.22 19.76
N MET A 236 3.07 20.96 19.55
CA MET A 236 2.42 19.68 19.87
C MET A 236 2.31 18.70 18.69
N SER A 237 2.68 19.13 17.47
CA SER A 237 2.49 18.34 16.25
C SER A 237 3.37 17.09 16.19
N TRP A 238 4.57 17.15 16.76
CA TRP A 238 5.47 16.00 16.83
C TRP A 238 4.98 14.94 17.83
N GLN A 239 4.43 15.34 18.98
CA GLN A 239 3.88 14.41 19.99
C GLN A 239 2.68 13.66 19.44
N LEU A 240 1.74 14.39 18.85
CA LEU A 240 0.57 13.79 18.25
C LEU A 240 0.95 12.93 17.03
N GLY A 241 1.90 13.38 16.22
CA GLY A 241 2.45 12.61 15.11
C GLY A 241 3.06 11.27 15.54
N LEU A 242 3.89 11.26 16.58
CA LEU A 242 4.48 10.03 17.15
C LEU A 242 3.43 9.10 17.77
N LEU A 243 2.37 9.64 18.37
CA LEU A 243 1.28 8.83 18.91
C LEU A 243 0.49 8.13 17.78
N LEU A 244 0.20 8.87 16.71
CA LEU A 244 -0.66 8.40 15.61
C LEU A 244 0.08 7.53 14.59
N VAL A 245 1.42 7.60 14.53
CA VAL A 245 2.20 6.90 13.50
C VAL A 245 1.96 5.40 13.52
N LEU A 246 2.02 4.76 14.69
CA LEU A 246 1.91 3.31 14.82
C LEU A 246 0.51 2.79 14.45
N PRO A 247 -0.60 3.33 14.99
CA PRO A 247 -1.94 2.95 14.57
C PRO A 247 -2.14 3.05 13.05
N VAL A 248 -1.71 4.14 12.43
CA VAL A 248 -1.92 4.37 10.99
C VAL A 248 -1.14 3.37 10.15
N VAL A 249 0.18 3.26 10.36
CA VAL A 249 1.02 2.42 9.49
C VAL A 249 0.84 0.93 9.76
N TRP A 250 0.58 0.53 11.00
CA TRP A 250 0.33 -0.88 11.32
C TRP A 250 -1.07 -1.34 10.96
N ALA A 251 -2.09 -0.48 11.04
CA ALA A 251 -3.41 -0.83 10.51
C ALA A 251 -3.36 -0.96 8.98
N GLY A 252 -2.64 -0.08 8.29
CA GLY A 252 -2.35 -0.20 6.86
C GLY A 252 -1.67 -1.53 6.50
N ALA A 253 -0.62 -1.89 7.24
CA ALA A 253 0.05 -3.18 7.09
C ALA A 253 -0.85 -4.38 7.45
N ALA A 254 -1.69 -4.28 8.47
CA ALA A 254 -2.64 -5.33 8.85
C ALA A 254 -3.70 -5.55 7.77
N GLY A 255 -4.23 -4.47 7.18
CA GLY A 255 -5.07 -4.54 5.99
C GLY A 255 -4.37 -5.26 4.83
N ALA A 256 -3.11 -4.90 4.55
CA ALA A 256 -2.32 -5.56 3.52
C ALA A 256 -2.12 -7.06 3.78
N VAL A 257 -1.85 -7.47 5.02
CA VAL A 257 -1.77 -8.88 5.43
C VAL A 257 -3.09 -9.61 5.19
N LEU A 258 -4.22 -9.02 5.58
CA LEU A 258 -5.55 -9.59 5.31
C LEU A 258 -5.78 -9.77 3.81
N ASN A 259 -5.39 -8.79 3.00
CA ASN A 259 -5.53 -8.84 1.55
C ASN A 259 -4.74 -10.01 0.95
N VAL A 260 -3.45 -10.12 1.31
CA VAL A 260 -2.56 -11.18 0.81
C VAL A 260 -3.04 -12.58 1.26
N MET A 261 -3.46 -12.73 2.52
CA MET A 261 -3.92 -14.03 3.04
C MET A 261 -5.32 -14.44 2.57
N SER A 262 -6.16 -13.50 2.17
CA SER A 262 -7.51 -13.81 1.66
C SER A 262 -7.48 -14.47 0.28
N GLY A 263 -6.41 -14.23 -0.50
CA GLY A 263 -6.20 -14.86 -1.82
C GLY A 263 -5.58 -16.27 -1.80
N LEU A 264 -5.28 -16.81 -0.62
CA LEU A 264 -4.71 -18.16 -0.48
C LEU A 264 -5.74 -19.25 -0.82
N PRO A 265 -5.40 -20.24 -1.70
CA PRO A 265 -6.24 -21.40 -1.99
C PRO A 265 -6.73 -22.07 -0.70
N GLU A 266 -7.98 -22.55 -0.72
CA GLU A 266 -8.56 -23.25 0.43
C GLU A 266 -7.87 -24.61 0.59
N PRO A 267 -7.59 -25.06 1.83
CA PRO A 267 -7.06 -26.40 2.04
C PRO A 267 -8.04 -27.41 1.45
N THR A 268 -7.50 -28.41 0.75
CA THR A 268 -8.21 -29.46 0.00
C THR A 268 -9.16 -30.25 0.90
N VAL A 269 -10.37 -29.74 1.11
CA VAL A 269 -11.50 -30.51 1.60
C VAL A 269 -12.38 -30.76 0.38
N ALA A 270 -12.52 -32.04 0.00
CA ALA A 270 -13.42 -32.46 -1.05
C ALA A 270 -14.85 -32.07 -0.68
N GLY A 271 -15.53 -31.32 -1.56
CA GLY A 271 -16.80 -30.66 -1.26
C GLY A 271 -16.61 -29.15 -1.13
N ALA A 272 -16.39 -28.49 -2.27
CA ALA A 272 -16.19 -27.06 -2.33
C ALA A 272 -17.45 -26.35 -1.80
N VAL A 273 -17.36 -25.81 -0.58
CA VAL A 273 -18.34 -24.88 0.00
C VAL A 273 -18.63 -23.71 -0.96
N ASN A 274 -17.71 -23.38 -1.87
CA ASN A 274 -17.89 -22.34 -2.86
C ASN A 274 -18.76 -22.76 -4.07
N ASP A 275 -18.89 -24.05 -4.39
CA ASP A 275 -19.70 -24.52 -5.52
C ASP A 275 -21.19 -24.67 -5.16
N MET A 276 -21.54 -24.66 -3.87
CA MET A 276 -22.90 -24.87 -3.39
C MET A 276 -23.55 -23.62 -2.76
N LEU A 277 -22.86 -22.48 -2.75
CA LEU A 277 -23.44 -21.23 -2.25
C LEU A 277 -24.34 -20.60 -3.32
N PRO A 278 -25.57 -20.19 -2.97
CA PRO A 278 -26.40 -19.39 -3.86
C PRO A 278 -25.64 -18.14 -4.34
N PRO A 279 -25.84 -17.72 -5.60
CA PRO A 279 -25.08 -16.63 -6.21
C PRO A 279 -25.17 -15.31 -5.44
N GLU A 280 -26.27 -15.06 -4.72
CA GLU A 280 -26.47 -13.88 -3.88
C GLU A 280 -25.51 -13.86 -2.68
N VAL A 281 -25.32 -15.02 -2.04
CA VAL A 281 -24.45 -15.17 -0.87
C VAL A 281 -22.97 -15.18 -1.29
N ALA A 282 -22.67 -15.79 -2.43
CA ALA A 282 -21.33 -15.76 -3.02
C ALA A 282 -20.91 -14.31 -3.37
N GLY A 283 -21.81 -13.54 -3.98
CA GLY A 283 -21.59 -12.12 -4.29
C GLY A 283 -21.32 -11.27 -3.04
N MET A 284 -22.16 -11.39 -2.01
CA MET A 284 -21.99 -10.64 -0.76
C MET A 284 -20.70 -11.01 -0.03
N ARG A 285 -20.35 -12.30 0.00
CA ARG A 285 -19.10 -12.80 0.60
C ARG A 285 -17.87 -12.21 -0.10
N GLU A 286 -17.91 -12.06 -1.42
CA GLU A 286 -16.81 -11.46 -2.19
C GLU A 286 -16.66 -9.96 -1.92
N VAL A 287 -17.78 -9.22 -1.79
CA VAL A 287 -17.77 -7.82 -1.37
C VAL A 287 -17.12 -7.69 0.00
N PHE A 288 -17.54 -8.52 0.97
CA PHE A 288 -16.96 -8.49 2.32
C PHE A 288 -15.47 -8.82 2.32
N ARG A 289 -15.05 -9.81 1.51
CA ARG A 289 -13.64 -10.18 1.34
C ARG A 289 -12.79 -9.02 0.81
N THR A 290 -13.36 -8.20 -0.07
CA THR A 290 -12.70 -7.04 -0.68
C THR A 290 -12.67 -5.83 0.25
N VAL A 291 -13.75 -5.58 0.99
CA VAL A 291 -13.89 -4.39 1.85
C VAL A 291 -13.12 -4.53 3.16
N LYS A 292 -13.09 -5.72 3.77
CA LYS A 292 -12.49 -5.95 5.09
C LYS A 292 -11.03 -5.46 5.20
N PRO A 293 -10.11 -5.74 4.25
CA PRO A 293 -8.75 -5.20 4.28
C PRO A 293 -8.69 -3.67 4.32
N LEU A 294 -9.53 -3.01 3.55
CA LEU A 294 -9.57 -1.54 3.45
C LEU A 294 -10.15 -0.93 4.72
N ALA A 295 -11.23 -1.51 5.26
CA ALA A 295 -11.84 -1.06 6.50
C ALA A 295 -10.84 -1.11 7.67
N VAL A 296 -10.05 -2.19 7.77
CA VAL A 296 -8.99 -2.30 8.78
C VAL A 296 -7.91 -1.24 8.58
N ALA A 297 -7.50 -0.93 7.35
CA ALA A 297 -6.50 0.10 7.11
C ALA A 297 -7.01 1.52 7.44
N ILE A 298 -8.26 1.82 7.08
CA ILE A 298 -8.90 3.11 7.36
C ILE A 298 -9.11 3.31 8.87
N SER A 299 -9.42 2.26 9.62
CA SER A 299 -9.63 2.37 11.07
C SER A 299 -8.41 2.93 11.80
N GLY A 300 -7.18 2.62 11.33
CA GLY A 300 -5.96 3.17 11.91
C GLY A 300 -5.79 4.68 11.75
N SER A 301 -6.54 5.29 10.82
CA SER A 301 -6.55 6.73 10.63
C SER A 301 -7.60 7.45 11.50
N LEU A 302 -8.52 6.73 12.17
CA LEU A 302 -9.57 7.31 13.01
C LEU A 302 -9.08 8.06 14.27
N PRO A 303 -7.98 7.67 14.93
CA PRO A 303 -7.54 8.36 16.16
C PRO A 303 -7.27 9.87 15.98
N VAL A 304 -6.99 10.33 14.76
CA VAL A 304 -6.87 11.77 14.45
C VAL A 304 -8.17 12.54 14.62
N LEU A 305 -9.32 11.89 14.39
CA LEU A 305 -10.63 12.49 14.56
C LEU A 305 -10.97 12.67 16.05
N ALA A 306 -10.56 11.71 16.88
CA ALA A 306 -10.67 11.81 18.33
C ALA A 306 -9.81 12.97 18.86
N ALA A 307 -8.57 13.08 18.38
CA ALA A 307 -7.67 14.20 18.67
C ALA A 307 -8.31 15.54 18.28
N ARG A 308 -8.80 15.65 17.04
CA ARG A 308 -9.45 16.87 16.52
C ARG A 308 -10.70 17.24 17.30
N SER A 309 -11.52 16.27 17.65
CA SER A 309 -12.74 16.50 18.43
C SER A 309 -12.40 17.13 19.78
N ALA A 310 -11.38 16.63 20.47
CA ALA A 310 -10.97 17.19 21.75
C ALA A 310 -10.48 18.64 21.66
N VAL A 311 -9.67 18.97 20.65
CA VAL A 311 -9.23 20.37 20.43
C VAL A 311 -10.42 21.29 20.19
N ARG A 312 -11.43 20.85 19.42
CA ARG A 312 -12.64 21.65 19.17
C ARG A 312 -13.46 21.95 20.43
N HIS A 313 -13.39 21.08 21.43
CA HIS A 313 -14.08 21.27 22.71
C HIS A 313 -13.15 21.86 23.80
N GLY A 314 -11.97 22.38 23.42
CA GLY A 314 -11.04 23.01 24.37
C GLY A 314 -10.26 22.04 25.27
N HIS A 315 -10.27 20.74 24.96
CA HIS A 315 -9.57 19.71 25.74
C HIS A 315 -8.22 19.33 25.12
N GLN A 316 -7.36 18.70 25.93
CA GLN A 316 -6.10 18.14 25.44
C GLN A 316 -6.37 16.96 24.48
N PRO A 317 -5.70 16.89 23.31
CA PRO A 317 -6.01 15.88 22.30
C PRO A 317 -5.30 14.54 22.48
N ILE A 318 -4.28 14.45 23.35
CA ILE A 318 -3.49 13.23 23.54
C ILE A 318 -4.32 12.09 24.16
N PRO A 319 -5.05 12.28 25.29
CA PRO A 319 -5.80 11.18 25.90
C PRO A 319 -6.84 10.51 24.98
N PRO A 320 -7.72 11.25 24.26
CA PRO A 320 -8.72 10.61 23.39
C PRO A 320 -8.08 9.98 22.15
N ALA A 321 -6.99 10.55 21.62
CA ALA A 321 -6.22 9.94 20.54
C ALA A 321 -5.58 8.62 20.98
N LEU A 322 -5.04 8.56 22.20
CA LEU A 322 -4.45 7.35 22.76
C LEU A 322 -5.51 6.25 22.96
N GLN A 323 -6.68 6.58 23.49
CA GLN A 323 -7.80 5.62 23.64
C GLN A 323 -8.23 5.03 22.29
N ALA A 324 -8.42 5.89 21.28
CA ALA A 324 -8.73 5.44 19.93
C ALA A 324 -7.59 4.60 19.32
N ALA A 325 -6.32 4.97 19.58
CA ALA A 325 -5.16 4.21 19.15
C ALA A 325 -5.10 2.80 19.77
N VAL A 326 -5.47 2.67 21.05
CA VAL A 326 -5.59 1.36 21.73
C VAL A 326 -6.65 0.49 21.06
N ALA A 327 -7.82 1.06 20.73
CA ALA A 327 -8.87 0.33 20.01
C ALA A 327 -8.39 -0.19 18.64
N VAL A 328 -7.64 0.64 17.89
CA VAL A 328 -6.99 0.21 16.64
C VAL A 328 -5.96 -0.90 16.91
N GLY A 329 -5.18 -0.79 17.98
CA GLY A 329 -4.22 -1.80 18.40
C GLY A 329 -4.87 -3.16 18.63
N LEU A 330 -6.07 -3.19 19.23
CA LEU A 330 -6.85 -4.42 19.40
C LEU A 330 -7.29 -5.02 18.05
N VAL A 331 -7.69 -4.19 17.08
CA VAL A 331 -8.01 -4.64 15.72
C VAL A 331 -6.79 -5.26 15.05
N ILE A 332 -5.62 -4.63 15.14
CA ILE A 332 -4.36 -5.14 14.59
C ILE A 332 -3.99 -6.48 15.24
N ALA A 333 -4.12 -6.58 16.58
CA ALA A 333 -3.87 -7.82 17.31
C ALA A 333 -4.84 -8.94 16.89
N ALA A 334 -6.13 -8.61 16.69
CA ALA A 334 -7.12 -9.55 16.19
C ALA A 334 -6.78 -10.06 14.78
N VAL A 335 -6.25 -9.20 13.90
CA VAL A 335 -5.76 -9.62 12.57
C VAL A 335 -4.58 -10.57 12.68
N ALA A 336 -3.59 -10.27 13.53
CA ALA A 336 -2.44 -11.16 13.74
C ALA A 336 -2.85 -12.51 14.35
N TRP A 337 -3.80 -12.50 15.29
CA TRP A 337 -4.38 -13.71 15.86
C TRP A 337 -5.15 -14.53 14.82
N TRP A 338 -5.99 -13.87 14.01
CA TRP A 338 -6.71 -14.51 12.91
C TRP A 338 -5.74 -15.12 11.90
N ALA A 339 -4.67 -14.40 11.53
CA ALA A 339 -3.63 -14.90 10.63
C ALA A 339 -2.98 -16.19 11.15
N ARG A 340 -2.77 -16.29 12.48
CA ARG A 340 -2.26 -17.52 13.12
C ARG A 340 -3.23 -18.68 13.04
N LYS A 341 -4.52 -18.43 13.27
CA LYS A 341 -5.55 -19.47 13.45
C LYS A 341 -6.37 -19.77 12.19
N ARG A 342 -6.21 -19.01 11.11
CA ARG A 342 -6.96 -19.09 9.85
C ARG A 342 -7.14 -20.53 9.36
N ASP A 343 -6.05 -21.27 9.21
CA ASP A 343 -6.10 -22.59 8.60
C ASP A 343 -6.78 -23.61 9.52
N GLY A 344 -6.55 -23.51 10.83
CA GLY A 344 -7.24 -24.34 11.82
C GLY A 344 -8.73 -24.02 11.98
N ILE A 345 -9.14 -22.76 11.79
CA ILE A 345 -10.56 -22.37 11.75
C ILE A 345 -11.22 -22.97 10.50
N LYS A 346 -10.56 -22.86 9.35
CA LYS A 346 -11.08 -23.39 8.08
C LYS A 346 -11.19 -24.91 8.07
N SER A 347 -10.21 -25.63 8.60
CA SER A 347 -10.25 -27.10 8.67
C SER A 347 -11.39 -27.60 9.57
N LYS A 348 -11.57 -26.97 10.74
CA LYS A 348 -12.70 -27.28 11.65
C LYS A 348 -14.05 -26.99 11.00
N ALA A 349 -14.18 -25.86 10.33
CA ALA A 349 -15.39 -25.53 9.58
C ALA A 349 -15.67 -26.59 8.51
N GLY A 350 -14.68 -26.95 7.70
CA GLY A 350 -14.81 -28.00 6.68
C GLY A 350 -15.23 -29.36 7.26
N ALA A 351 -14.65 -29.75 8.40
CA ALA A 351 -15.01 -30.99 9.09
C ALA A 351 -16.46 -30.97 9.62
N LEU A 352 -16.92 -29.85 10.17
CA LEU A 352 -18.31 -29.68 10.61
C LEU A 352 -19.29 -29.78 9.44
N TRP A 353 -18.96 -29.18 8.30
CA TRP A 353 -19.79 -29.25 7.09
C TRP A 353 -19.85 -30.65 6.51
N ALA A 354 -18.71 -31.35 6.42
CA ALA A 354 -18.68 -32.73 5.95
C ALA A 354 -19.52 -33.66 6.85
N ALA A 355 -19.46 -33.47 8.18
CA ALA A 355 -20.32 -34.19 9.11
C ALA A 355 -21.81 -33.93 8.84
N GLY A 356 -22.20 -32.68 8.62
CA GLY A 356 -23.58 -32.32 8.29
C GLY A 356 -24.09 -32.93 6.98
N ASP A 357 -23.27 -32.95 5.92
CA ASP A 357 -23.66 -33.54 4.62
C ASP A 357 -23.85 -35.06 4.72
N THR A 358 -23.01 -35.74 5.50
CA THR A 358 -23.18 -37.18 5.77
C THR A 358 -24.47 -37.47 6.56
N GLU A 359 -24.84 -36.61 7.52
CA GLU A 359 -26.08 -36.75 8.27
C GLU A 359 -27.32 -36.49 7.40
N PHE A 360 -27.26 -35.48 6.52
CA PHE A 360 -28.35 -35.17 5.59
C PHE A 360 -28.61 -36.31 4.61
N ARG A 361 -27.55 -36.87 4.00
CA ARG A 361 -27.63 -38.01 3.07
C ARG A 361 -28.17 -39.27 3.74
N THR A 362 -27.73 -39.57 4.96
CA THR A 362 -28.21 -40.74 5.71
C THR A 362 -29.68 -40.63 6.14
N ARG A 363 -30.18 -39.42 6.42
CA ARG A 363 -31.61 -39.19 6.66
C ARG A 363 -32.46 -39.40 5.40
N HIS A 364 -32.00 -38.90 4.25
CA HIS A 364 -32.73 -39.06 2.98
C HIS A 364 -32.72 -40.49 2.45
N SER A 365 -31.63 -41.24 2.65
CA SER A 365 -31.58 -42.66 2.28
C SER A 365 -32.50 -43.53 3.15
N ARG A 366 -32.71 -43.17 4.43
CA ARG A 366 -33.67 -43.85 5.32
C ARG A 366 -35.12 -43.50 5.01
N ALA A 367 -35.41 -42.28 4.58
CA ALA A 367 -36.77 -41.86 4.21
C ALA A 367 -37.23 -42.38 2.83
N GLY A 368 -36.29 -42.66 1.91
CA GLY A 368 -36.60 -43.22 0.59
C GLY A 368 -36.72 -44.75 0.53
N GLY A 369 -36.45 -45.46 1.63
CA GLY A 369 -36.44 -46.93 1.70
C GLY A 369 -37.75 -47.60 2.10
N SER A 370 -38.84 -46.85 2.28
CA SER A 370 -40.18 -47.38 2.58
C SER A 370 -41.12 -47.16 1.39
N ARG A 371 -40.97 -47.96 0.34
CA ARG A 371 -42.01 -48.21 -0.66
C ARG A 371 -41.98 -49.66 -1.10
#